data_AF-A0A0K8LWE9-F1
#
_entry.id   AF-A0A0K8LWE9-F1
#
_cell.length_a   1.000
_cell.length_b   1.000
_cell.length_c   1.000
_cell.angle_alpha   90.00
_cell.angle_beta   90.00
_cell.angle_gamma   90.00
#
_symmetry.space_group_name_H-M   'P 1'
#
loop_
_entity.id
_entity.type
_entity.pdbx_description
1 polymer ?
#
loop_
_entity_poly.entity_id
_entity_poly.type
_entity_poly.pdbx_seq_one_letter_code
_entity_poly.pdbx_strand_id
1 'polypeptide(L)'
;MKAEDYMSFIDAWEGRATIRTRPRRIVENDEKLIYPLSRQPLVLSDTFTRECAHLRDYALVQSLYKFINDVVIFETEIVDKTARSIAKDNFAIRFPFACRYDAMTVVVDEDYHALVAMDFMQQTIALTGIEPIQLPTEIELSRAIPAALALAPEHLRSAVELICVAIAENTVTHDVAAFAKDDSVKQSIKGLMADHLLDEGRHSGFWARLVRIYWHTAVEQDRECIARILPVFIAQYLTNDIQNGFDFTLIEHLQVPEPVKQALKAETLALSFPVNRHHPLIGNIVRFFKSSSLLDDPCVQRALAHYLPVQGSLQ
;
A
#
# COMPACT_ATOMS: atom_id res chain seq x y z
N MET A 1 3.70 -5.51 -24.80
CA MET A 1 4.66 -6.56 -24.42
C MET A 1 3.91 -7.87 -24.46
N LYS A 2 4.36 -8.84 -25.25
CA LYS A 2 3.81 -10.19 -25.22
C LYS A 2 4.49 -11.00 -24.13
N ALA A 3 3.88 -12.13 -23.77
CA ALA A 3 4.45 -13.04 -22.76
C ALA A 3 5.85 -13.55 -23.14
N GLU A 4 6.11 -13.77 -24.44
CA GLU A 4 7.40 -14.19 -24.99
C GLU A 4 8.52 -13.14 -24.86
N ASP A 5 8.15 -11.86 -24.69
CA ASP A 5 9.11 -10.75 -24.53
C ASP A 5 9.51 -10.53 -23.06
N TYR A 6 8.97 -11.31 -22.12
CA TYR A 6 9.23 -11.13 -20.70
C TYR A 6 10.66 -11.56 -20.36
N MET A 7 11.45 -10.62 -19.85
CA MET A 7 12.77 -10.87 -19.31
C MET A 7 12.70 -10.96 -17.78
N SER A 8 13.18 -12.08 -17.23
CA SER A 8 13.26 -12.27 -15.79
C SER A 8 14.24 -11.27 -15.16
N PHE A 9 13.93 -10.81 -13.95
CA PHE A 9 14.83 -9.97 -13.17
C PHE A 9 15.63 -10.76 -12.12
N ILE A 10 15.76 -12.08 -12.26
CA ILE A 10 16.39 -12.94 -11.25
C ILE A 10 17.82 -12.53 -10.89
N ASP A 11 18.68 -12.20 -11.87
CA ASP A 11 20.07 -11.79 -11.59
C ASP A 11 20.10 -10.51 -10.75
N ALA A 12 19.16 -9.59 -11.05
CA ALA A 12 18.98 -8.37 -10.29
C ALA A 12 18.44 -8.63 -8.88
N TRP A 13 17.61 -9.66 -8.68
CA TRP A 13 17.11 -10.08 -7.38
C TRP A 13 18.21 -10.73 -6.54
N GLU A 14 18.92 -11.72 -7.09
CA GLU A 14 20.05 -12.41 -6.42
C GLU A 14 21.10 -11.42 -5.91
N GLY A 15 21.41 -10.38 -6.69
CA GLY A 15 22.40 -9.37 -6.33
C GLY A 15 21.91 -8.21 -5.47
N ARG A 16 20.59 -8.00 -5.30
CA ARG A 16 20.07 -6.76 -4.66
C ARG A 16 18.93 -6.93 -3.68
N ALA A 17 18.27 -8.09 -3.60
CA ALA A 17 17.15 -8.31 -2.69
C ALA A 17 17.55 -7.98 -1.25
N THR A 18 16.68 -7.31 -0.51
CA THR A 18 16.99 -6.88 0.87
C THR A 18 17.30 -8.08 1.74
N ILE A 19 16.51 -9.15 1.65
CA ILE A 19 16.72 -10.41 2.39
C ILE A 19 18.12 -11.00 2.21
N ARG A 20 18.78 -10.73 1.07
CA ARG A 20 20.12 -11.22 0.75
C ARG A 20 21.24 -10.23 1.10
N THR A 21 20.96 -8.94 1.04
CA THR A 21 22.02 -7.92 0.95
C THR A 21 22.00 -6.88 2.07
N ARG A 22 20.99 -6.90 2.95
CA ARG A 22 20.89 -5.93 4.04
C ARG A 22 20.98 -6.62 5.39
N PRO A 23 21.74 -6.04 6.35
CA PRO A 23 21.77 -6.57 7.70
C PRO A 23 20.44 -6.29 8.40
N ARG A 24 20.12 -7.09 9.43
CA ARG A 24 19.05 -6.77 10.37
C ARG A 24 19.30 -5.37 10.95
N ARG A 25 18.29 -4.51 10.88
CA ARG A 25 18.34 -3.16 11.44
C ARG A 25 17.91 -3.17 12.91
N ILE A 26 18.57 -2.34 13.71
CA ILE A 26 18.30 -2.19 15.14
C ILE A 26 17.74 -0.79 15.38
N VAL A 27 16.61 -0.69 16.06
CA VAL A 27 15.99 0.57 16.47
C VAL A 27 16.88 1.25 17.50
N GLU A 28 17.37 2.44 17.17
CA GLU A 28 18.21 3.22 18.05
C GLU A 28 17.42 3.94 19.16
N ASN A 29 18.05 4.04 20.32
CA ASN A 29 17.55 4.81 21.45
C ASN A 29 18.09 6.24 21.42
N ASP A 30 17.55 7.04 20.51
CA ASP A 30 17.76 8.48 20.41
C ASP A 30 16.44 9.27 20.51
N GLU A 31 16.53 10.60 20.45
CA GLU A 31 15.37 11.51 20.57
C GLU A 31 14.59 11.69 19.27
N LYS A 32 14.94 10.99 18.18
CA LYS A 32 14.21 11.11 16.92
C LYS A 32 12.85 10.42 17.00
N LEU A 33 11.92 10.88 16.17
CA LEU A 33 10.56 10.34 16.13
C LEU A 33 10.57 8.88 15.64
N ILE A 34 9.75 8.03 16.26
CA ILE A 34 9.55 6.65 15.80
C ILE A 34 8.66 6.57 14.55
N TYR A 35 7.81 7.59 14.33
CA TYR A 35 6.87 7.67 13.22
C TYR A 35 6.74 9.13 12.76
N PRO A 36 6.58 9.40 11.45
CA PRO A 36 6.59 10.77 10.93
C PRO A 36 5.29 11.51 11.24
N LEU A 37 5.41 12.77 11.67
CA LEU A 37 4.24 13.63 11.98
C LEU A 37 3.30 13.80 10.79
N SER A 38 3.87 13.90 9.58
CA SER A 38 3.14 14.08 8.33
C SER A 38 2.17 12.93 8.00
N ARG A 39 2.35 11.77 8.64
CA ARG A 39 1.50 10.58 8.46
C ARG A 39 0.57 10.29 9.63
N GLN A 40 0.53 11.17 10.64
CA GLN A 40 -0.44 11.08 11.71
C GLN A 40 -1.11 12.46 11.91
N PRO A 41 -2.14 12.78 11.11
CA PRO A 41 -2.83 14.06 11.17
C PRO A 41 -3.40 14.39 12.56
N LEU A 42 -3.77 13.38 13.36
CA LEU A 42 -4.28 13.58 14.71
C LEU A 42 -3.30 14.37 15.59
N VAL A 43 -2.00 14.08 15.52
CA VAL A 43 -1.00 14.78 16.35
C VAL A 43 -0.70 16.20 15.87
N LEU A 44 -1.16 16.55 14.68
CA LEU A 44 -1.04 17.87 14.07
C LEU A 44 -2.28 18.75 14.31
N SER A 45 -3.33 18.20 14.93
CA SER A 45 -4.59 18.91 15.12
C SER A 45 -4.49 20.01 16.18
N ASP A 46 -5.33 21.05 16.07
CA ASP A 46 -5.32 22.19 17.00
C ASP A 46 -5.61 21.74 18.44
N THR A 47 -6.57 20.84 18.63
CA THR A 47 -6.86 20.30 19.95
C THR A 47 -5.70 19.45 20.47
N PHE A 48 -5.08 18.60 19.65
CA PHE A 48 -3.98 17.75 20.11
C PHE A 48 -2.75 18.57 20.51
N THR A 49 -2.36 19.54 19.67
CA THR A 49 -1.18 20.37 19.94
C THR A 49 -1.34 21.24 21.19
N ARG A 50 -2.56 21.69 21.49
CA ARG A 50 -2.86 22.50 22.68
C ARG A 50 -3.01 21.67 23.96
N GLU A 51 -3.74 20.56 23.91
CA GLU A 51 -4.18 19.81 25.10
C GLU A 51 -3.42 18.50 25.31
N CYS A 52 -2.84 17.92 24.26
CA CYS A 52 -2.30 16.57 24.24
C CYS A 52 -0.81 16.49 23.82
N ALA A 53 -0.08 17.61 23.75
CA ALA A 53 1.30 17.63 23.25
C ALA A 53 2.23 16.62 23.97
N HIS A 54 1.99 16.39 25.27
CA HIS A 54 2.72 15.42 26.10
C HIS A 54 2.45 13.94 25.74
N LEU A 55 1.39 13.66 24.96
CA LEU A 55 1.02 12.31 24.49
C LEU A 55 1.42 12.05 23.04
N ARG A 56 2.15 12.99 22.40
CA ARG A 56 2.56 12.88 20.99
C ARG A 56 3.30 11.57 20.72
N ASP A 57 4.31 11.26 21.52
CA ASP A 57 5.16 10.10 21.25
C ASP A 57 4.39 8.78 21.45
N TYR A 58 3.45 8.74 22.41
CA TYR A 58 2.51 7.62 22.54
C TYR A 58 1.68 7.43 21.27
N ALA A 59 1.06 8.51 20.76
CA ALA A 59 0.27 8.46 19.53
C ALA A 59 1.12 8.02 18.31
N LEU A 60 2.36 8.48 18.21
CA LEU A 60 3.28 8.08 17.14
C LEU A 60 3.72 6.62 17.24
N VAL A 61 3.97 6.10 18.45
CA VAL A 61 4.25 4.68 18.68
C VAL A 61 3.05 3.82 18.25
N GLN A 62 1.83 4.19 18.66
CA GLN A 62 0.61 3.47 18.23
C GLN A 62 0.42 3.53 16.71
N SER A 63 0.74 4.67 16.09
CA SER A 63 0.67 4.84 14.63
C SER A 63 1.68 3.95 13.89
N LEU A 64 2.89 3.77 14.44
CA LEU A 64 3.85 2.80 13.92
C LEU A 64 3.30 1.38 14.00
N TYR A 65 2.68 0.99 15.12
CA TYR A 65 2.12 -0.35 15.27
C TYR A 65 1.01 -0.63 14.27
N LYS A 66 0.11 0.34 14.05
CA LYS A 66 -0.90 0.25 12.99
C LYS A 66 -0.27 0.13 11.60
N PHE A 67 0.73 0.97 11.30
CA PHE A 67 1.43 0.90 10.02
C PHE A 67 2.11 -0.47 9.79
N ILE A 68 2.79 -1.01 10.80
CA ILE A 68 3.39 -2.35 10.72
C ILE A 68 2.32 -3.42 10.47
N ASN A 69 1.20 -3.34 11.17
CA ASN A 69 0.10 -4.28 10.98
C ASN A 69 -0.50 -4.20 9.57
N ASP A 70 -0.66 -2.99 9.03
CA ASP A 70 -1.11 -2.82 7.65
C ASP A 70 -0.13 -3.44 6.65
N VAL A 71 1.17 -3.21 6.83
CA VAL A 71 2.23 -3.82 6.00
C VAL A 71 2.12 -5.34 6.06
N VAL A 72 2.03 -5.92 7.27
CA VAL A 72 1.92 -7.39 7.41
C VAL A 72 0.69 -7.94 6.70
N ILE A 73 -0.49 -7.30 6.83
CA ILE A 73 -1.71 -7.72 6.13
C ILE A 73 -1.53 -7.58 4.61
N PHE A 74 -1.01 -6.44 4.15
CA PHE A 74 -0.81 -6.15 2.74
C PHE A 74 0.12 -7.17 2.09
N GLU A 75 1.29 -7.38 2.67
CA GLU A 75 2.31 -8.29 2.15
C GLU A 75 1.82 -9.73 2.14
N THR A 76 1.30 -10.22 3.28
CA THR A 76 1.06 -11.67 3.45
C THR A 76 -0.31 -12.12 2.96
N GLU A 77 -1.35 -11.29 3.06
CA GLU A 77 -2.72 -11.70 2.75
C GLU A 77 -3.17 -11.27 1.35
N ILE A 78 -2.51 -10.27 0.77
CA ILE A 78 -2.90 -9.67 -0.51
C ILE A 78 -1.85 -9.94 -1.58
N VAL A 79 -0.65 -9.40 -1.43
CA VAL A 79 0.40 -9.46 -2.47
C VAL A 79 0.93 -10.88 -2.60
N ASP A 80 1.39 -11.46 -1.48
CA ASP A 80 1.91 -12.83 -1.44
C ASP A 80 0.88 -13.83 -1.94
N LYS A 81 -0.37 -13.72 -1.51
CA LYS A 81 -1.45 -14.63 -1.96
C LYS A 81 -1.55 -14.71 -3.48
N THR A 82 -1.59 -13.56 -4.16
CA THR A 82 -1.67 -13.52 -5.63
C THR A 82 -0.36 -13.97 -6.27
N ALA A 83 0.80 -13.49 -5.79
CA ALA A 83 2.12 -13.85 -6.31
C ALA A 83 2.39 -15.36 -6.19
N ARG A 84 2.07 -15.96 -5.04
CA ARG A 84 2.20 -17.40 -4.75
C ARG A 84 1.29 -18.23 -5.64
N SER A 85 0.07 -17.76 -5.91
CA SER A 85 -0.85 -18.42 -6.85
C SER A 85 -0.28 -18.44 -8.28
N ILE A 86 0.31 -17.33 -8.72
CA ILE A 86 1.00 -17.22 -10.01
C ILE A 86 2.21 -18.16 -10.06
N ALA A 87 3.08 -18.10 -9.05
CA ALA A 87 4.30 -18.90 -8.99
C ALA A 87 4.02 -20.41 -9.08
N LYS A 88 2.99 -20.85 -8.35
CA LYS A 88 2.55 -22.25 -8.31
C LYS A 88 1.71 -22.69 -9.51
N ASP A 89 1.46 -21.80 -10.47
CA ASP A 89 0.61 -22.08 -11.64
C ASP A 89 -0.83 -22.46 -11.26
N ASN A 90 -1.32 -21.90 -10.15
CA ASN A 90 -2.70 -22.07 -9.68
C ASN A 90 -3.58 -20.86 -10.04
N PHE A 91 -2.99 -19.80 -10.59
CA PHE A 91 -3.70 -18.64 -11.08
C PHE A 91 -4.41 -18.95 -12.42
N ALA A 92 -5.63 -18.41 -12.62
CA ALA A 92 -6.40 -18.74 -13.82
C ALA A 92 -5.74 -18.24 -15.11
N ILE A 93 -5.04 -17.10 -15.04
CA ILE A 93 -4.21 -16.59 -16.12
C ILE A 93 -2.87 -17.32 -16.08
N ARG A 94 -2.55 -18.05 -17.15
CA ARG A 94 -1.29 -18.78 -17.27
C ARG A 94 -0.18 -17.84 -17.72
N PHE A 95 0.84 -17.71 -16.88
CA PHE A 95 2.06 -16.95 -17.21
C PHE A 95 3.21 -17.89 -17.55
N PRO A 96 4.16 -17.48 -18.43
CA PRO A 96 5.37 -18.24 -18.70
C PRO A 96 6.18 -18.51 -17.44
N PHE A 97 7.01 -19.57 -17.47
CA PHE A 97 7.82 -19.95 -16.32
C PHE A 97 8.70 -18.82 -15.79
N ALA A 98 9.26 -17.97 -16.65
CA ALA A 98 10.05 -16.81 -16.23
C ALA A 98 9.26 -15.86 -15.31
N CYS A 99 8.00 -15.55 -15.65
CA CYS A 99 7.14 -14.73 -14.78
C CYS A 99 6.81 -15.43 -13.47
N ARG A 100 6.58 -16.74 -13.51
CA ARG A 100 6.27 -17.55 -12.33
C ARG A 100 7.45 -17.66 -11.38
N TYR A 101 8.65 -17.73 -11.93
CA TYR A 101 9.88 -17.76 -11.16
C TYR A 101 10.12 -16.41 -10.45
N ASP A 102 9.94 -15.30 -11.18
CA ASP A 102 10.00 -13.96 -10.60
C ASP A 102 8.86 -13.73 -9.57
N ALA A 103 7.67 -14.30 -9.79
CA ALA A 103 6.59 -14.27 -8.79
C ALA A 103 7.00 -14.96 -7.48
N MET A 104 7.79 -16.03 -7.54
CA MET A 104 8.32 -16.68 -6.33
C MET A 104 9.35 -15.79 -5.63
N THR A 105 10.08 -14.94 -6.34
CA THR A 105 10.98 -13.97 -5.69
C THR A 105 10.20 -12.88 -4.96
N VAL A 106 9.07 -12.42 -5.51
CA VAL A 106 8.15 -11.48 -4.85
C VAL A 106 7.62 -12.08 -3.55
N VAL A 107 7.14 -13.33 -3.57
CA VAL A 107 6.73 -14.08 -2.38
C VAL A 107 7.79 -14.05 -1.26
N VAL A 108 9.06 -14.29 -1.62
CA VAL A 108 10.16 -14.31 -0.64
C VAL A 108 10.44 -12.91 -0.09
N ASP A 109 10.39 -11.88 -0.94
CA ASP A 109 10.60 -10.49 -0.53
C ASP A 109 9.46 -10.04 0.40
N GLU A 110 8.19 -10.34 0.09
CA GLU A 110 7.03 -9.95 0.92
C GLU A 110 6.99 -10.64 2.29
N ASP A 111 7.25 -11.95 2.33
CA ASP A 111 7.37 -12.69 3.59
C ASP A 111 8.50 -12.09 4.46
N TYR A 112 9.58 -11.60 3.84
CA TYR A 112 10.67 -10.93 4.54
C TYR A 112 10.33 -9.51 4.99
N HIS A 113 9.63 -8.72 4.17
CA HIS A 113 9.14 -7.40 4.54
C HIS A 113 8.25 -7.47 5.79
N ALA A 114 7.31 -8.42 5.82
CA ALA A 114 6.47 -8.69 6.97
C ALA A 114 7.29 -9.11 8.20
N LEU A 115 8.27 -10.00 8.04
CA LEU A 115 9.16 -10.43 9.12
C LEU A 115 9.91 -9.25 9.75
N VAL A 116 10.52 -8.39 8.94
CA VAL A 116 11.28 -7.25 9.44
C VAL A 116 10.36 -6.21 10.09
N ALA A 117 9.16 -6.00 9.55
CA ALA A 117 8.17 -5.12 10.17
C ALA A 117 7.76 -5.61 11.57
N MET A 118 7.51 -6.91 11.72
CA MET A 118 7.23 -7.54 13.02
C MET A 118 8.42 -7.44 14.00
N ASP A 119 9.66 -7.61 13.51
CA ASP A 119 10.86 -7.42 14.32
C ASP A 119 10.96 -5.98 14.85
N PHE A 120 10.65 -4.97 14.04
CA PHE A 120 10.61 -3.58 14.47
C PHE A 120 9.54 -3.28 15.51
N MET A 121 8.38 -3.95 15.43
CA MET A 121 7.36 -3.86 16.47
C MET A 121 7.90 -4.37 17.80
N GLN A 122 8.54 -5.55 17.83
CA GLN A 122 9.14 -6.10 19.05
C GLN A 122 10.22 -5.20 19.63
N GLN A 123 11.11 -4.66 18.78
CA GLN A 123 12.14 -3.73 19.20
C GLN A 123 11.56 -2.44 19.78
N THR A 124 10.49 -1.92 19.18
CA THR A 124 9.81 -0.70 19.67
C THR A 124 9.11 -0.93 21.01
N ILE A 125 8.47 -2.08 21.20
CA ILE A 125 7.89 -2.48 22.49
C ILE A 125 8.99 -2.56 23.56
N ALA A 126 10.11 -3.25 23.26
CA ALA A 126 11.23 -3.38 24.18
C ALA A 126 11.88 -2.03 24.53
N LEU A 127 11.94 -1.10 23.56
CA LEU A 127 12.52 0.23 23.74
C LEU A 127 11.62 1.16 24.57
N THR A 128 10.31 1.13 24.32
CA THR A 128 9.37 2.13 24.86
C THR A 128 8.56 1.63 26.06
N GLY A 129 8.42 0.30 26.21
CA GLY A 129 7.49 -0.31 27.17
C GLY A 129 6.01 -0.10 26.83
N ILE A 130 5.69 0.45 25.66
CA ILE A 130 4.32 0.74 25.22
C ILE A 130 3.82 -0.43 24.39
N GLU A 131 2.77 -1.11 24.87
CA GLU A 131 2.07 -2.16 24.12
C GLU A 131 1.10 -1.58 23.09
N PRO A 132 0.83 -2.28 21.97
CA PRO A 132 -0.16 -1.85 21.00
C PRO A 132 -1.58 -1.85 21.60
N ILE A 133 -2.36 -0.83 21.27
CA ILE A 133 -3.82 -0.87 21.42
C ILE A 133 -4.41 -1.85 20.39
N GLN A 134 -5.72 -2.07 20.43
CA GLN A 134 -6.39 -2.92 19.45
C GLN A 134 -6.09 -2.45 18.02
N LEU A 135 -5.40 -3.28 17.25
CA LEU A 135 -5.07 -3.03 15.86
C LEU A 135 -6.21 -3.51 14.94
N PRO A 136 -6.41 -2.87 13.77
CA PRO A 136 -7.34 -3.35 12.76
C PRO A 136 -6.99 -4.76 12.28
N THR A 137 -7.99 -5.58 11.96
CA THR A 137 -7.78 -6.93 11.39
C THR A 137 -7.85 -6.94 9.86
N GLU A 138 -8.00 -5.76 9.24
CA GLU A 138 -8.13 -5.59 7.80
C GLU A 138 -7.62 -4.20 7.39
N ILE A 139 -7.31 -4.05 6.11
CA ILE A 139 -6.97 -2.77 5.47
C ILE A 139 -7.97 -2.45 4.36
N GLU A 140 -7.89 -1.26 3.77
CA GLU A 140 -8.85 -0.78 2.75
C GLU A 140 -8.92 -1.73 1.55
N LEU A 141 -7.79 -2.35 1.19
CA LEU A 141 -7.71 -3.36 0.13
C LEU A 141 -8.45 -4.65 0.47
N SER A 142 -8.50 -5.05 1.74
CA SER A 142 -9.28 -6.20 2.22
C SER A 142 -10.77 -6.04 1.93
N ARG A 143 -11.25 -4.79 1.76
CA ARG A 143 -12.62 -4.46 1.36
C ARG A 143 -12.74 -4.21 -0.15
N ALA A 144 -11.81 -3.43 -0.71
CA ALA A 144 -11.86 -2.98 -2.10
C ALA A 144 -11.71 -4.12 -3.11
N ILE A 145 -10.81 -5.08 -2.86
CA ILE A 145 -10.61 -6.22 -3.77
C ILE A 145 -11.87 -7.10 -3.82
N PRO A 146 -12.43 -7.60 -2.70
CA PRO A 146 -13.68 -8.36 -2.75
C PRO A 146 -14.83 -7.62 -3.43
N ALA A 147 -14.98 -6.31 -3.21
CA ALA A 147 -16.02 -5.52 -3.87
C ALA A 147 -15.84 -5.48 -5.39
N ALA A 148 -14.60 -5.34 -5.88
CA ALA A 148 -14.30 -5.42 -7.31
C ALA A 148 -14.57 -6.81 -7.88
N LEU A 149 -14.15 -7.86 -7.17
CA LEU A 149 -14.34 -9.26 -7.59
C LEU A 149 -15.82 -9.67 -7.62
N ALA A 150 -16.65 -9.13 -6.74
CA ALA A 150 -18.10 -9.39 -6.72
C ALA A 150 -18.80 -8.90 -8.00
N LEU A 151 -18.24 -7.90 -8.69
CA LEU A 151 -18.75 -7.38 -9.96
C LEU A 151 -18.19 -8.13 -11.18
N ALA A 152 -17.15 -8.93 -10.99
CA ALA A 152 -16.46 -9.64 -12.06
C ALA A 152 -17.17 -10.97 -12.40
N PRO A 153 -17.46 -11.23 -13.69
CA PRO A 153 -17.75 -12.58 -14.16
C PRO A 153 -16.66 -13.56 -13.72
N GLU A 154 -17.01 -14.83 -13.51
CA GLU A 154 -16.11 -15.84 -12.96
C GLU A 154 -14.79 -15.94 -13.74
N HIS A 155 -14.84 -15.89 -15.08
CA HIS A 155 -13.66 -15.95 -15.94
C HIS A 155 -12.73 -14.72 -15.84
N LEU A 156 -13.21 -13.61 -15.27
CA LEU A 156 -12.45 -12.36 -15.10
C LEU A 156 -11.97 -12.12 -13.68
N ARG A 157 -12.34 -12.94 -12.70
CA ARG A 157 -11.97 -12.71 -11.29
C ARG A 157 -10.46 -12.61 -11.10
N SER A 158 -9.68 -13.55 -11.64
CA SER A 158 -8.20 -13.47 -11.56
C SER A 158 -7.62 -12.27 -12.32
N ALA A 159 -8.24 -11.83 -13.41
CA ALA A 159 -7.80 -10.64 -14.11
C ALA A 159 -8.03 -9.36 -13.30
N VAL A 160 -9.20 -9.25 -12.66
CA VAL A 160 -9.53 -8.13 -11.77
C VAL A 160 -8.63 -8.15 -10.54
N GLU A 161 -8.42 -9.30 -9.91
CA GLU A 161 -7.48 -9.48 -8.78
C GLU A 161 -6.07 -9.00 -9.16
N LEU A 162 -5.54 -9.49 -10.28
CA LEU A 162 -4.22 -9.11 -10.79
C LEU A 162 -4.09 -7.59 -10.93
N ILE A 163 -5.08 -6.92 -11.53
CA ILE A 163 -5.04 -5.48 -11.76
C ILE A 163 -5.17 -4.72 -10.44
N CYS A 164 -6.05 -5.15 -9.53
CA CYS A 164 -6.22 -4.53 -8.22
C CYS A 164 -4.94 -4.60 -7.37
N VAL A 165 -4.31 -5.78 -7.29
CA VAL A 165 -3.03 -5.97 -6.60
C VAL A 165 -1.94 -5.13 -7.25
N ALA A 166 -1.85 -5.12 -8.58
CA ALA A 166 -0.86 -4.31 -9.29
C ALA A 166 -1.03 -2.80 -9.06
N ILE A 167 -2.27 -2.30 -8.94
CA ILE A 167 -2.55 -0.90 -8.57
C ILE A 167 -2.05 -0.63 -7.15
N ALA A 168 -2.35 -1.52 -6.21
CA ALA A 168 -1.98 -1.36 -4.80
C ALA A 168 -0.46 -1.30 -4.63
N GLU A 169 0.25 -2.27 -5.20
CA GLU A 169 1.71 -2.37 -5.22
C GLU A 169 2.36 -1.09 -5.74
N ASN A 170 1.89 -0.62 -6.90
CA ASN A 170 2.40 0.61 -7.50
C ASN A 170 2.05 1.87 -6.68
N THR A 171 1.02 1.82 -5.84
CA THR A 171 0.65 2.94 -4.97
C THR A 171 1.53 2.94 -3.71
N VAL A 172 1.70 1.79 -3.06
CA VAL A 172 2.52 1.59 -1.86
C VAL A 172 3.99 1.93 -2.12
N THR A 173 4.57 1.53 -3.25
CA THR A 173 5.97 1.86 -3.59
C THR A 173 6.26 3.37 -3.46
N HIS A 174 5.31 4.23 -3.86
CA HIS A 174 5.49 5.67 -3.79
C HIS A 174 5.31 6.22 -2.38
N ASP A 175 4.41 5.63 -1.59
CA ASP A 175 4.23 5.98 -0.19
C ASP A 175 5.45 5.58 0.64
N VAL A 176 5.99 4.38 0.44
CA VAL A 176 7.25 3.95 1.07
C VAL A 176 8.39 4.89 0.65
N ALA A 177 8.44 5.32 -0.62
CA ALA A 177 9.44 6.29 -1.07
C ALA A 177 9.34 7.66 -0.38
N ALA A 178 8.13 8.13 -0.09
CA ALA A 178 7.94 9.36 0.66
C ALA A 178 8.35 9.20 2.13
N PHE A 179 8.06 8.05 2.76
CA PHE A 179 8.52 7.74 4.12
C PHE A 179 10.05 7.66 4.18
N ALA A 180 10.69 6.94 3.25
CA ALA A 180 12.15 6.77 3.21
C ALA A 180 12.95 8.08 3.06
N LYS A 181 12.30 9.20 2.74
CA LYS A 181 12.90 10.53 2.62
C LYS A 181 12.70 11.41 3.86
N ASP A 182 11.90 10.98 4.83
CA ASP A 182 11.63 11.77 6.02
C ASP A 182 12.84 11.75 6.97
N ASP A 183 13.42 12.93 7.24
CA ASP A 183 14.59 13.09 8.11
C ASP A 183 14.22 13.32 9.58
N SER A 184 12.93 13.48 9.90
CA SER A 184 12.44 13.68 11.27
C SER A 184 12.41 12.40 12.09
N VAL A 185 12.44 11.24 11.42
CA VAL A 185 12.36 9.92 12.05
C VAL A 185 13.73 9.30 12.30
N LYS A 186 13.73 8.30 13.18
CA LYS A 186 14.86 7.40 13.45
C LYS A 186 15.48 6.89 12.15
N GLN A 187 16.81 6.87 12.09
CA GLN A 187 17.58 6.35 10.96
C GLN A 187 17.34 4.87 10.72
N SER A 188 17.08 4.06 11.74
CA SER A 188 16.67 2.67 11.57
C SER A 188 15.34 2.55 10.80
N ILE A 189 14.34 3.37 11.15
CA ILE A 189 13.03 3.43 10.49
C ILE A 189 13.17 3.91 9.05
N LYS A 190 13.91 5.01 8.84
CA LYS A 190 14.21 5.51 7.49
C LYS A 190 14.91 4.44 6.64
N GLY A 191 15.89 3.76 7.22
CA GLY A 191 16.63 2.69 6.58
C GLY A 191 15.76 1.48 6.25
N LEU A 192 14.84 1.10 7.14
CA LEU A 192 13.87 0.04 6.91
C LEU A 192 13.00 0.35 5.68
N MET A 193 12.46 1.57 5.61
CA MET A 193 11.65 2.01 4.48
C MET A 193 12.48 2.09 3.19
N ALA A 194 13.74 2.52 3.27
CA ALA A 194 14.64 2.56 2.12
C ALA A 194 14.96 1.16 1.59
N ASP A 195 15.13 0.18 2.49
CA ASP A 195 15.36 -1.21 2.11
C ASP A 195 14.13 -1.81 1.43
N HIS A 196 12.95 -1.69 2.06
CA HIS A 196 11.67 -2.12 1.48
C HIS A 196 11.47 -1.49 0.09
N LEU A 197 11.71 -0.18 -0.06
CA LEU A 197 11.59 0.52 -1.34
C LEU A 197 12.46 -0.06 -2.48
N LEU A 198 13.64 -0.60 -2.18
CA LEU A 198 14.53 -1.18 -3.20
C LEU A 198 13.91 -2.42 -3.85
N ASP A 199 13.11 -3.15 -3.09
CA ASP A 199 12.41 -4.35 -3.52
C ASP A 199 11.11 -3.97 -4.24
N GLU A 200 10.35 -3.03 -3.67
CA GLU A 200 9.14 -2.46 -4.28
C GLU A 200 9.36 -1.81 -5.65
N GLY A 201 10.54 -1.22 -5.87
CA GLY A 201 10.92 -0.71 -7.18
C GLY A 201 10.98 -1.80 -8.27
N ARG A 202 11.27 -3.06 -7.89
CA ARG A 202 11.21 -4.21 -8.80
C ARG A 202 9.79 -4.76 -8.90
N HIS A 203 9.07 -4.84 -7.79
CA HIS A 203 7.71 -5.38 -7.72
C HIS A 203 6.73 -4.55 -8.54
N SER A 204 6.74 -3.24 -8.39
CA SER A 204 5.94 -2.31 -9.21
C SER A 204 6.10 -2.55 -10.72
N GLY A 205 7.34 -2.74 -11.18
CA GLY A 205 7.66 -3.09 -12.56
C GLY A 205 7.21 -4.50 -12.96
N PHE A 206 7.36 -5.48 -12.07
CA PHE A 206 6.88 -6.84 -12.26
C PHE A 206 5.37 -6.86 -12.52
N TRP A 207 4.58 -6.29 -11.61
CA TRP A 207 3.13 -6.26 -11.70
C TRP A 207 2.63 -5.51 -12.93
N ALA A 208 3.25 -4.37 -13.28
CA ALA A 208 2.92 -3.64 -14.51
C ALA A 208 3.14 -4.48 -15.77
N ARG A 209 4.22 -5.29 -15.82
CA ARG A 209 4.47 -6.20 -16.95
C ARG A 209 3.46 -7.34 -17.02
N LEU A 210 3.09 -7.94 -15.89
CA LEU A 210 2.08 -9.01 -15.86
C LEU A 210 0.70 -8.53 -16.32
N VAL A 211 0.27 -7.35 -15.83
CA VAL A 211 -0.97 -6.73 -16.28
C VAL A 211 -0.92 -6.43 -17.77
N ARG A 212 0.21 -5.90 -18.27
CA ARG A 212 0.38 -5.63 -19.70
C ARG A 212 0.29 -6.90 -20.56
N ILE A 213 0.90 -8.01 -20.10
CA ILE A 213 0.81 -9.32 -20.78
C ILE A 213 -0.65 -9.77 -20.87
N TYR A 214 -1.37 -9.75 -19.74
CA TYR A 214 -2.79 -10.11 -19.72
C TYR A 214 -3.61 -9.19 -20.64
N TRP A 215 -3.47 -7.87 -20.47
CA TRP A 215 -4.31 -6.88 -21.13
C TRP A 215 -4.21 -6.94 -22.66
N HIS A 216 -3.00 -7.14 -23.20
CA HIS A 216 -2.81 -7.29 -24.64
C HIS A 216 -3.49 -8.52 -25.25
N THR A 217 -3.75 -9.56 -24.44
CA THR A 217 -4.43 -10.80 -24.88
C THR A 217 -5.93 -10.80 -24.58
N ALA A 218 -6.40 -9.93 -23.68
CA ALA A 218 -7.80 -9.80 -23.35
C ALA A 218 -8.62 -9.32 -24.55
N VAL A 219 -9.77 -9.96 -24.78
CA VAL A 219 -10.72 -9.54 -25.82
C VAL A 219 -11.41 -8.24 -25.41
N GLU A 220 -11.93 -7.49 -26.38
CA GLU A 220 -12.53 -6.17 -26.17
C GLU A 220 -13.63 -6.18 -25.09
N GLN A 221 -14.50 -7.20 -25.12
CA GLN A 221 -15.58 -7.36 -24.13
C GLN A 221 -15.05 -7.47 -22.69
N ASP A 222 -13.96 -8.21 -22.50
CA ASP A 222 -13.35 -8.41 -21.18
C ASP A 222 -12.69 -7.11 -20.69
N ARG A 223 -12.01 -6.39 -21.60
CA ARG A 223 -11.44 -5.07 -21.30
C ARG A 223 -12.50 -4.07 -20.87
N GLU A 224 -13.62 -4.01 -21.61
CA GLU A 224 -14.74 -3.15 -21.23
C GLU A 224 -15.35 -3.53 -19.87
N CYS A 225 -15.49 -4.82 -19.61
CA CYS A 225 -16.03 -5.30 -18.34
C CYS A 225 -15.14 -4.88 -17.18
N ILE A 226 -13.84 -5.12 -17.28
CA ILE A 226 -12.85 -4.74 -16.26
C ILE A 226 -12.84 -3.22 -16.08
N ALA A 227 -12.83 -2.45 -17.17
CA ALA A 227 -12.82 -0.99 -17.12
C ALA A 227 -13.98 -0.43 -16.27
N ARG A 228 -15.19 -1.01 -16.37
CA ARG A 228 -16.35 -0.59 -15.57
C ARG A 228 -16.23 -0.93 -14.07
N ILE A 229 -15.40 -1.90 -13.70
CA ILE A 229 -15.18 -2.33 -12.31
C ILE A 229 -14.15 -1.43 -11.60
N LEU A 230 -13.12 -0.96 -12.33
CA LEU A 230 -12.01 -0.19 -11.74
C LEU A 230 -12.45 1.03 -10.90
N PRO A 231 -13.47 1.84 -11.29
CA PRO A 231 -13.92 2.96 -10.46
C PRO A 231 -14.42 2.54 -9.08
N VAL A 232 -15.06 1.36 -8.96
CA VAL A 232 -15.55 0.82 -7.68
C VAL A 232 -14.38 0.43 -6.79
N PHE A 233 -13.38 -0.25 -7.37
CA PHE A 233 -12.15 -0.59 -6.66
C PHE A 233 -11.46 0.68 -6.12
N ILE A 234 -11.22 1.67 -6.98
CA ILE A 234 -10.53 2.92 -6.59
C ILE A 234 -11.32 3.67 -5.51
N ALA A 235 -12.64 3.75 -5.65
CA ALA A 235 -13.50 4.45 -4.69
C ALA A 235 -13.42 3.84 -3.28
N GLN A 236 -13.32 2.51 -3.17
CA GLN A 236 -13.18 1.82 -1.90
C GLN A 236 -11.74 1.75 -1.38
N TYR A 237 -10.76 1.61 -2.28
CA TYR A 237 -9.35 1.54 -1.90
C TYR A 237 -8.86 2.85 -1.30
N LEU A 238 -9.32 3.98 -1.81
CA LEU A 238 -8.87 5.30 -1.40
C LEU A 238 -9.71 5.92 -0.27
N THR A 239 -10.55 5.13 0.43
CA THR A 239 -11.17 5.63 1.66
C THR A 239 -10.15 5.68 2.79
N ASN A 240 -10.53 6.27 3.91
CA ASN A 240 -9.74 6.29 5.15
C ASN A 240 -10.56 5.76 6.34
N ASP A 241 -11.56 4.92 6.08
CA ASP A 241 -12.50 4.48 7.10
C ASP A 241 -11.83 3.65 8.21
N ILE A 242 -10.87 2.80 7.83
CA ILE A 242 -10.14 1.96 8.81
C ILE A 242 -9.16 2.83 9.59
N GLN A 243 -8.49 3.76 8.92
CA GLN A 243 -7.65 4.75 9.58
C GLN A 243 -8.45 5.59 10.60
N ASN A 244 -9.61 6.13 10.22
CA ASN A 244 -10.48 6.89 11.12
C ASN A 244 -10.94 6.03 12.32
N GLY A 245 -11.29 4.76 12.08
CA GLY A 245 -11.65 3.82 13.15
C GLY A 245 -10.50 3.57 14.14
N PHE A 246 -9.27 3.44 13.63
CA PHE A 246 -8.08 3.35 14.46
C PHE A 246 -7.83 4.63 15.25
N ASP A 247 -7.91 5.80 14.61
CA ASP A 247 -7.68 7.09 15.28
C ASP A 247 -8.72 7.35 16.39
N PHE A 248 -9.97 6.91 16.21
CA PHE A 248 -10.97 6.94 17.28
C PHE A 248 -10.62 6.04 18.45
N THR A 249 -10.12 4.83 18.16
CA THR A 249 -9.65 3.90 19.19
C THR A 249 -8.43 4.48 19.92
N LEU A 250 -7.50 5.11 19.20
CA LEU A 250 -6.37 5.81 19.79
C LEU A 250 -6.81 6.95 20.71
N ILE A 251 -7.74 7.81 20.26
CA ILE A 251 -8.31 8.90 21.07
C ILE A 251 -8.91 8.37 22.38
N GLU A 252 -9.55 7.20 22.35
CA GLU A 252 -10.10 6.61 23.58
C GLU A 252 -9.05 6.21 24.61
N HIS A 253 -7.85 5.86 24.16
CA HIS A 253 -6.75 5.47 25.04
C HIS A 253 -5.95 6.67 25.58
N LEU A 254 -6.14 7.87 25.01
CA LEU A 254 -5.52 9.09 25.52
C LEU A 254 -6.07 9.45 26.91
N GLN A 255 -5.17 9.68 27.86
CA GLN A 255 -5.50 10.03 29.25
C GLN A 255 -5.87 11.51 29.37
N VAL A 256 -6.95 11.91 28.70
CA VAL A 256 -7.45 13.29 28.64
C VAL A 256 -8.95 13.37 28.94
N PRO A 257 -9.48 14.52 29.39
CA PRO A 257 -10.90 14.68 29.67
C PRO A 257 -11.80 14.43 28.45
N GLU A 258 -13.01 13.96 28.69
CA GLU A 258 -13.99 13.64 27.63
C GLU A 258 -14.24 14.79 26.64
N PRO A 259 -14.35 16.08 27.04
CA PRO A 259 -14.50 17.17 26.09
C PRO A 259 -13.33 17.28 25.08
N VAL A 260 -12.11 16.93 25.49
CA VAL A 260 -10.93 16.93 24.62
C VAL A 260 -11.05 15.79 23.61
N LYS A 261 -11.45 14.58 24.06
CA LYS A 261 -11.67 13.43 23.15
C LYS A 261 -12.72 13.75 22.08
N GLN A 262 -13.83 14.38 22.46
CA GLN A 262 -14.89 14.75 21.53
C GLN A 262 -14.42 15.79 20.50
N ALA A 263 -13.60 16.77 20.93
CA ALA A 263 -12.99 17.73 20.01
C ALA A 263 -12.02 17.07 19.03
N LEU A 264 -11.15 16.16 19.50
CA LEU A 264 -10.24 15.39 18.64
C LEU A 264 -10.98 14.56 17.58
N LYS A 265 -12.08 13.89 17.96
CA LYS A 265 -12.91 13.12 17.03
C LYS A 265 -13.56 14.02 15.98
N ALA A 266 -14.05 15.19 16.39
CA ALA A 266 -14.64 16.16 15.47
C ALA A 266 -13.61 16.68 14.45
N GLU A 267 -12.39 16.99 14.90
CA GLU A 267 -11.28 17.39 14.01
C GLU A 267 -10.87 16.25 13.06
N THR A 268 -10.82 15.01 13.54
CA THR A 268 -10.53 13.82 12.73
C THR A 268 -11.57 13.64 11.62
N LEU A 269 -12.87 13.78 11.93
CA LEU A 269 -13.94 13.69 10.93
C LEU A 269 -13.96 14.86 9.94
N ALA A 270 -13.47 16.03 10.36
CA ALA A 270 -13.37 17.20 9.48
C ALA A 270 -12.27 17.04 8.41
N LEU A 271 -11.29 16.14 8.63
CA LEU A 271 -10.29 15.79 7.63
C LEU A 271 -10.94 14.95 6.52
N SER A 272 -11.27 15.61 5.41
CA SER A 272 -11.79 14.96 4.22
C SER A 272 -10.69 14.76 3.17
N PHE A 273 -10.55 13.52 2.70
CA PHE A 273 -9.74 13.17 1.55
C PHE A 273 -10.68 12.75 0.41
N PRO A 274 -11.26 13.71 -0.34
CA PRO A 274 -12.25 13.36 -1.34
C PRO A 274 -11.60 12.50 -2.43
N VAL A 275 -12.21 11.34 -2.70
CA VAL A 275 -11.73 10.38 -3.70
C VAL A 275 -12.05 10.87 -5.10
N ASN A 276 -11.22 11.78 -5.59
CA ASN A 276 -11.30 12.35 -6.93
C ASN A 276 -9.87 12.58 -7.48
N ARG A 277 -9.75 13.22 -8.65
CA ARG A 277 -8.45 13.51 -9.30
C ARG A 277 -7.38 14.23 -8.45
N HIS A 278 -7.77 14.88 -7.36
CA HIS A 278 -6.87 15.59 -6.44
C HIS A 278 -6.41 14.71 -5.28
N HIS A 279 -6.92 13.48 -5.14
CA HIS A 279 -6.48 12.57 -4.11
C HIS A 279 -4.98 12.25 -4.30
N PRO A 280 -4.13 12.32 -3.25
CA PRO A 280 -2.67 12.21 -3.38
C PRO A 280 -2.19 10.95 -4.11
N LEU A 281 -2.89 9.83 -3.91
CA LEU A 281 -2.54 8.53 -4.51
C LEU A 281 -2.96 8.39 -5.98
N ILE A 282 -3.89 9.21 -6.49
CA ILE A 282 -4.39 9.07 -7.87
C ILE A 282 -3.28 9.30 -8.90
N GLY A 283 -2.32 10.18 -8.63
CA GLY A 283 -1.16 10.37 -9.51
C GLY A 283 -0.36 9.09 -9.74
N ASN A 284 -0.19 8.27 -8.70
CA ASN A 284 0.53 6.99 -8.77
C ASN A 284 -0.29 5.94 -9.53
N ILE A 285 -1.60 5.86 -9.24
CA ILE A 285 -2.52 4.96 -9.94
C ILE A 285 -2.57 5.28 -11.46
N VAL A 286 -2.62 6.55 -11.82
CA VAL A 286 -2.59 6.99 -13.24
C VAL A 286 -1.25 6.65 -13.90
N ARG A 287 -0.13 6.79 -13.18
CA ARG A 287 1.20 6.36 -13.68
C ARG A 287 1.23 4.85 -13.95
N PHE A 288 0.69 4.06 -13.04
CA PHE A 288 0.54 2.62 -13.23
C PHE A 288 -0.29 2.29 -14.48
N PHE A 289 -1.46 2.90 -14.66
CA PHE A 289 -2.29 2.64 -15.82
C PHE A 289 -1.60 2.99 -17.16
N LYS A 290 -0.74 4.02 -17.18
CA LYS A 290 0.10 4.32 -18.34
C LYS A 290 1.16 3.23 -18.56
N SER A 291 1.88 2.84 -17.51
CA SER A 291 2.97 1.86 -17.61
C SER A 291 2.51 0.44 -17.99
N SER A 292 1.27 0.09 -17.65
CA SER A 292 0.64 -1.20 -17.91
C SER A 292 -0.16 -1.27 -19.23
N SER A 293 -0.20 -0.18 -20.01
CA SER A 293 -1.01 -0.03 -21.23
C SER A 293 -2.53 -0.02 -21.02
N LEU A 294 -3.04 -0.04 -19.79
CA LEU A 294 -4.48 0.06 -19.50
C LEU A 294 -5.08 1.36 -20.05
N LEU A 295 -4.38 2.49 -19.92
CA LEU A 295 -4.87 3.78 -20.41
C LEU A 295 -4.81 3.96 -21.94
N ASP A 296 -4.21 3.02 -22.68
CA ASP A 296 -4.19 3.07 -24.14
C ASP A 296 -5.59 2.77 -24.72
N ASP A 297 -6.43 2.02 -24.00
CA ASP A 297 -7.78 1.67 -24.43
C ASP A 297 -8.82 2.74 -24.03
N PRO A 298 -9.67 3.22 -24.98
CA PRO A 298 -10.69 4.22 -24.71
C PRO A 298 -11.71 3.86 -23.62
N CYS A 299 -11.98 2.56 -23.41
CA CYS A 299 -12.92 2.12 -22.38
C CYS A 299 -12.43 2.46 -20.96
N VAL A 300 -11.12 2.32 -20.70
CA VAL A 300 -10.49 2.66 -19.44
C VAL A 300 -10.48 4.18 -19.24
N GLN A 301 -10.15 4.95 -20.28
CA GLN A 301 -10.19 6.41 -20.23
C GLN A 301 -11.59 6.94 -19.88
N ARG A 302 -12.64 6.39 -20.50
CA ARG A 302 -14.03 6.77 -20.21
C ARG A 302 -14.43 6.41 -18.79
N ALA A 303 -14.15 5.18 -18.35
CA ALA A 303 -14.53 4.72 -17.02
C ALA A 303 -13.83 5.52 -15.90
N LEU A 304 -12.60 5.96 -16.14
CA LEU A 304 -11.78 6.67 -15.15
C LEU A 304 -11.78 8.19 -15.32
N ALA A 305 -12.63 8.76 -16.18
CA ALA A 305 -12.64 10.18 -16.50
C ALA A 305 -12.72 11.10 -15.26
N HIS A 306 -13.36 10.65 -14.18
CA HIS A 306 -13.44 11.39 -12.91
C HIS A 306 -12.05 11.58 -12.25
N TYR A 307 -11.17 10.59 -12.38
CA TYR A 307 -9.85 10.51 -11.77
C TYR A 307 -8.73 11.08 -12.66
N LEU A 308 -8.94 11.15 -13.98
CA LEU A 308 -7.93 11.62 -14.91
C LEU A 308 -7.80 13.15 -14.91
N PRO A 309 -6.60 13.69 -15.20
CA PRO A 309 -6.42 15.12 -15.43
C PRO A 309 -7.33 15.63 -16.55
N VAL A 310 -7.75 16.89 -16.48
CA VAL A 310 -8.47 17.52 -17.61
C VAL A 310 -7.51 17.58 -18.80
N GLN A 311 -7.94 17.18 -20.00
CA GLN A 311 -7.17 17.40 -21.21
C GLN A 311 -6.91 18.90 -21.38
N GLY A 312 -5.65 19.33 -21.22
CA GLY A 312 -5.23 20.74 -21.31
C GLY A 312 -4.41 21.27 -20.13
N SER A 313 -4.23 20.53 -19.04
CA SER A 313 -3.49 21.00 -17.85
C SER A 313 -2.11 20.35 -17.69
N LEU A 314 -1.33 20.31 -18.78
CA LEU A 314 0.12 20.02 -18.78
C LEU A 314 0.80 21.01 -19.73
N GLN A 315 1.11 22.20 -19.18
CA GLN A 315 2.27 23.00 -19.55
C GLN A 315 3.11 23.17 -18.29
#